data_AF-A0A2D5VED3-F1
#
_entry.id   AF-A0A2D5VED3-F1
#
_cell.length_a   1.000
_cell.length_b   1.000
_cell.length_c   1.000
_cell.angle_alpha   90.00
_cell.angle_beta   90.00
_cell.angle_gamma   90.00
#
_symmetry.space_group_name_H-M   'P 1'
#
loop_
_entity.id
_entity.type
_entity.pdbx_description
1 polymer ?
#
loop_
_entity_poly.entity_id
_entity_poly.type
_entity_poly.pdbx_seq_one_letter_code
_entity_poly.pdbx_strand_id
1 'polypeptide(L)'
;MKVRIDNRSAKRERLSIEIVCAVREVVGPNVDLCIEAHDRFTVTHAIRIGHTLEELQVMWLEAPVHSGDIEATIEVATIEMANAIAPVPVAVDERYKRMEIFVDLLATKVIDIVQPEVLTPDCLYYQLDIPF
;
A
#
# COMPACT_ATOMS: atom_id res chain seq x y z
N MET A 1 9.83 -0.43 8.84
CA MET A 1 10.74 0.29 7.90
C MET A 1 10.00 0.48 6.60
N LYS A 2 10.00 1.67 5.98
CA LYS A 2 9.31 1.92 4.70
C LYS A 2 10.29 2.19 3.57
N VAL A 3 10.15 1.51 2.43
CA VAL A 3 11.00 1.65 1.24
C VAL A 3 10.12 1.90 0.02
N ARG A 4 10.57 2.77 -0.90
CA ARG A 4 9.82 3.13 -2.11
C ARG A 4 10.34 2.38 -3.34
N ILE A 5 9.43 1.97 -4.21
CA ILE A 5 9.77 1.43 -5.54
C ILE A 5 9.57 2.51 -6.61
N ASP A 6 10.59 2.72 -7.45
CA ASP A 6 10.54 3.65 -8.59
C ASP A 6 10.40 2.87 -9.92
N ASN A 7 9.23 2.90 -10.54
CA ASN A 7 8.95 2.21 -11.81
C ASN A 7 9.16 3.06 -13.08
N ARG A 8 9.77 4.25 -12.98
CA ARG A 8 9.96 5.14 -14.15
C ARG A 8 10.87 4.56 -15.23
N SER A 9 11.64 3.53 -14.91
CA SER A 9 12.35 2.70 -15.89
C SER A 9 12.65 1.32 -15.31
N ALA A 10 12.82 0.31 -16.17
CA ALA A 10 13.17 -1.04 -15.72
C ALA A 10 14.46 -1.09 -14.87
N LYS A 11 15.43 -0.20 -15.13
CA LYS A 11 16.66 -0.08 -14.33
C LYS A 11 16.37 0.43 -12.91
N ARG A 12 15.50 1.43 -12.78
CA ARG A 12 15.13 2.02 -11.49
C ARG A 12 14.29 1.05 -10.66
N GLU A 13 13.39 0.33 -11.31
CA GLU A 13 12.57 -0.67 -10.65
C GLU A 13 13.44 -1.79 -10.09
N ARG A 14 14.33 -2.35 -10.93
CA ARG A 14 15.28 -3.39 -10.50
C ARG A 14 16.13 -2.94 -9.32
N LEU A 15 16.71 -1.74 -9.40
CA LEU A 15 17.48 -1.17 -8.30
C LEU A 15 16.64 -1.02 -7.04
N SER A 16 15.37 -0.63 -7.16
CA SER A 16 14.48 -0.52 -6.02
C SER A 16 14.24 -1.88 -5.36
N ILE A 17 13.98 -2.92 -6.14
CA ILE A 17 13.83 -4.30 -5.63
C ILE A 17 15.13 -4.77 -4.96
N GLU A 18 16.30 -4.55 -5.58
CA GLU A 18 17.60 -4.87 -4.97
C GLU A 18 17.80 -4.17 -3.61
N ILE A 19 17.38 -2.90 -3.49
CA ILE A 19 17.40 -2.17 -2.22
C ILE A 19 16.45 -2.80 -1.21
N VAL A 20 15.23 -3.18 -1.60
CA VAL A 20 14.26 -3.82 -0.70
C VAL A 20 14.82 -5.15 -0.17
N CYS A 21 15.41 -5.98 -1.04
CA CYS A 21 16.08 -7.22 -0.64
C CYS A 21 17.22 -6.96 0.34
N ALA A 22 18.13 -6.03 0.01
CA ALA A 22 19.25 -5.67 0.89
C ALA A 22 18.77 -5.14 2.26
N VAL A 23 17.70 -4.34 2.28
CA VAL A 23 17.10 -3.90 3.55
C VAL A 23 16.57 -5.09 4.34
N ARG A 24 15.83 -6.02 3.70
CA ARG A 24 15.29 -7.24 4.35
C ARG A 24 16.41 -8.10 4.95
N GLU A 25 17.51 -8.29 4.23
CA GLU A 25 18.68 -9.02 4.72
C GLU A 25 19.30 -8.38 5.98
N VAL A 26 19.39 -7.05 6.00
CA VAL A 26 20.02 -6.31 7.11
C VAL A 26 19.13 -6.24 8.34
N VAL A 27 17.83 -5.97 8.17
CA VAL A 27 16.91 -5.79 9.31
C VAL A 27 16.39 -7.12 9.87
N GLY A 28 16.51 -8.20 9.10
CA GLY A 28 16.03 -9.53 9.46
C GLY A 28 14.50 -9.66 9.42
N PRO A 29 13.97 -10.86 9.73
CA PRO A 29 12.55 -11.16 9.58
C PRO A 29 11.65 -10.49 10.64
N ASN A 30 12.21 -10.04 11.76
CA ASN A 30 11.44 -9.52 12.89
C ASN A 30 11.10 -8.02 12.78
N VAL A 31 11.58 -7.34 11.73
CA VAL A 31 11.27 -5.94 11.48
C VAL A 31 10.25 -5.87 10.35
N ASP A 32 9.15 -5.16 10.56
CA ASP A 32 8.16 -4.95 9.50
C ASP A 32 8.74 -4.14 8.33
N LEU A 33 8.56 -4.62 7.10
CA LEU A 33 8.89 -3.89 5.87
C LEU A 33 7.62 -3.44 5.18
N CYS A 34 7.52 -2.16 4.89
CA CYS A 34 6.40 -1.60 4.15
C CYS A 34 6.92 -1.08 2.81
N ILE A 35 6.16 -1.30 1.74
CA ILE A 35 6.54 -0.87 0.40
C ILE A 35 5.63 0.24 -0.09
N GLU A 36 6.23 1.32 -0.58
CA GLU A 36 5.55 2.51 -1.10
C GLU A 36 5.62 2.54 -2.63
N ALA A 37 4.47 2.49 -3.31
CA ALA A 37 4.37 2.60 -4.77
C ALA A 37 4.06 4.04 -5.24
N HIS A 38 3.52 4.89 -4.36
CA HIS A 38 3.32 6.31 -4.55
C HIS A 38 2.45 6.65 -5.76
N ASP A 39 1.32 5.95 -5.93
CA ASP A 39 0.31 6.20 -6.96
C ASP A 39 0.78 5.96 -8.41
N ARG A 40 1.88 5.22 -8.62
CA ARG A 40 2.56 5.17 -9.93
C ARG A 40 2.31 3.93 -10.75
N PHE A 41 1.74 2.88 -10.18
CA PHE A 41 1.58 1.64 -10.93
C PHE A 41 0.21 1.59 -11.59
N THR A 42 0.14 0.79 -12.66
CA THR A 42 -1.13 0.25 -13.14
C THR A 42 -1.49 -0.98 -12.32
N VAL A 43 -2.74 -1.42 -12.38
CA VAL A 43 -3.22 -2.64 -11.69
C VAL A 43 -2.29 -3.83 -11.96
N THR A 44 -2.07 -4.19 -13.24
CA THR A 44 -1.19 -5.30 -13.63
C THR A 44 0.23 -5.16 -13.10
N HIS A 45 0.76 -3.93 -13.05
CA HIS A 45 2.11 -3.70 -12.57
C HIS A 45 2.19 -3.84 -11.05
N ALA A 46 1.21 -3.32 -10.30
CA ALA A 46 1.12 -3.50 -8.85
C ALA A 46 1.06 -4.97 -8.46
N ILE A 47 0.25 -5.76 -9.17
CA ILE A 47 0.12 -7.21 -8.99
C ILE A 47 1.47 -7.90 -9.16
N ARG A 48 2.17 -7.65 -10.26
CA ARG A 48 3.49 -8.24 -10.54
C ARG A 48 4.51 -7.88 -9.46
N ILE A 49 4.49 -6.63 -8.98
CA ILE A 49 5.36 -6.21 -7.87
C ILE A 49 4.97 -6.92 -6.58
N GLY A 50 3.67 -7.03 -6.26
CA GLY A 50 3.17 -7.77 -5.10
C GLY A 50 3.70 -9.20 -5.05
N HIS A 51 3.59 -9.94 -6.16
CA HIS A 51 4.17 -11.29 -6.26
C HIS A 51 5.69 -11.34 -6.07
N THR A 52 6.41 -10.32 -6.56
CA THR A 52 7.87 -10.22 -6.35
C THR A 52 8.22 -10.00 -4.87
N LEU A 53 7.30 -9.42 -4.08
CA LEU A 53 7.50 -9.08 -2.68
C LEU A 53 7.08 -10.19 -1.70
N GLU A 54 6.36 -11.22 -2.15
CA GLU A 54 5.85 -12.32 -1.29
C GLU A 54 6.99 -12.99 -0.49
N GLU A 55 8.13 -13.23 -1.13
CA GLU A 55 9.30 -13.86 -0.50
C GLU A 55 9.97 -12.98 0.57
N LEU A 56 9.66 -11.69 0.60
CA LEU A 56 10.29 -10.70 1.48
C LEU A 56 9.49 -10.44 2.76
N GLN A 57 8.34 -11.10 2.93
CA GLN A 57 7.44 -10.95 4.09
C GLN A 57 7.14 -9.47 4.39
N VAL A 58 6.78 -8.71 3.35
CA VAL A 58 6.41 -7.31 3.51
C VAL A 58 5.07 -7.20 4.23
N MET A 59 4.95 -6.22 5.13
CA MET A 59 3.78 -5.96 5.95
C MET A 59 2.63 -5.37 5.11
N TRP A 60 2.93 -4.52 4.12
CA TRP A 60 1.94 -4.01 3.16
C TRP A 60 2.59 -3.41 1.91
N LEU A 61 1.76 -3.24 0.86
CA LEU A 61 1.99 -2.42 -0.32
C LEU A 61 1.06 -1.18 -0.28
N GLU A 62 1.66 0.00 -0.19
CA GLU A 62 0.99 1.29 -0.04
C GLU A 62 0.85 2.00 -1.38
N ALA A 63 -0.31 2.64 -1.58
CA ALA A 63 -0.65 3.43 -2.75
C ALA A 63 -0.31 2.71 -4.08
N PRO A 64 -0.78 1.45 -4.27
CA PRO A 64 -0.34 0.60 -5.37
C PRO A 64 -0.67 1.20 -6.73
N VAL A 65 -1.81 1.87 -6.85
CA VAL A 65 -2.29 2.53 -8.07
C VAL A 65 -2.70 3.96 -7.73
N HIS A 66 -3.03 4.75 -8.75
CA HIS A 66 -3.45 6.13 -8.55
C HIS A 66 -4.68 6.22 -7.63
N SER A 67 -4.58 6.93 -6.51
CA SER A 67 -5.61 6.97 -5.45
C SER A 67 -6.96 7.54 -5.93
N GLY A 68 -6.97 8.32 -7.01
CA GLY A 68 -8.21 8.77 -7.66
C GLY A 68 -9.04 7.64 -8.31
N ASP A 69 -8.44 6.46 -8.51
CA ASP A 69 -9.09 5.27 -9.06
C ASP A 69 -9.33 4.24 -7.94
N ILE A 70 -10.45 4.43 -7.24
CA ILE A 70 -10.86 3.57 -6.11
C ILE A 70 -11.11 2.14 -6.58
N GLU A 71 -11.71 1.96 -7.76
CA GLU A 71 -12.00 0.64 -8.32
C GLU A 71 -10.71 -0.13 -8.62
N ALA A 72 -9.71 0.51 -9.24
CA ALA A 72 -8.40 -0.10 -9.46
C ALA A 72 -7.70 -0.48 -8.15
N THR A 73 -7.85 0.33 -7.10
CA THR A 73 -7.28 0.05 -5.77
C THR A 73 -7.92 -1.20 -5.16
N ILE A 74 -9.25 -1.30 -5.22
CA ILE A 74 -10.01 -2.47 -4.78
C ILE A 74 -9.64 -3.70 -5.64
N GLU A 75 -9.45 -3.53 -6.94
CA GLU A 75 -9.09 -4.61 -7.87
C GLU A 75 -7.76 -5.26 -7.49
N VAL A 76 -6.72 -4.45 -7.23
CA VAL A 76 -5.40 -4.94 -6.79
C VAL A 76 -5.52 -5.72 -5.48
N ALA A 77 -6.30 -5.20 -4.54
CA ALA A 77 -6.49 -5.83 -3.23
C ALA A 77 -7.33 -7.12 -3.29
N THR A 78 -8.32 -7.17 -4.18
CA THR A 78 -9.26 -8.30 -4.31
C THR A 78 -8.67 -9.46 -5.10
N ILE A 79 -8.21 -9.20 -6.33
CA ILE A 79 -8.01 -10.25 -7.34
C ILE A 79 -6.74 -11.04 -7.10
N GLU A 80 -5.65 -10.40 -6.67
CA GLU A 80 -4.32 -11.02 -6.76
C GLU A 80 -3.67 -11.22 -5.40
N MET A 81 -3.89 -10.30 -4.45
CA MET A 81 -3.38 -10.51 -3.09
C MET A 81 -4.08 -11.68 -2.40
N ALA A 82 -5.38 -11.88 -2.63
CA ALA A 82 -6.11 -13.02 -2.07
C ALA A 82 -5.68 -14.39 -2.63
N ASN A 83 -5.07 -14.43 -3.83
CA ASN A 83 -4.62 -15.66 -4.49
C ASN A 83 -3.13 -15.97 -4.29
N ALA A 84 -2.38 -15.06 -3.66
CA ALA A 84 -0.99 -15.23 -3.30
C ALA A 84 -0.80 -16.31 -2.22
N ILE A 85 0.36 -16.97 -2.24
CA ILE A 85 0.73 -17.95 -1.19
C ILE A 85 0.95 -17.22 0.14
N ALA A 86 1.52 -16.01 0.06
CA ALA A 86 1.65 -15.07 1.16
C ALA A 86 1.08 -13.71 0.71
N PRO A 87 -0.23 -13.45 0.91
CA PRO A 87 -0.87 -12.19 0.56
C PRO A 87 -0.10 -10.99 1.12
N VAL A 88 0.17 -10.01 0.28
CA VAL A 88 0.69 -8.70 0.71
C VAL A 88 -0.51 -7.76 0.92
N PRO A 89 -0.79 -7.33 2.17
CA PRO A 89 -1.88 -6.39 2.44
C PRO A 89 -1.77 -5.11 1.60
N VAL A 90 -2.90 -4.55 1.17
CA VAL A 90 -2.93 -3.26 0.48
C VAL A 90 -3.25 -2.16 1.50
N ALA A 91 -2.40 -1.14 1.52
CA ALA A 91 -2.61 0.07 2.29
C ALA A 91 -2.95 1.26 1.39
N VAL A 92 -3.89 2.09 1.84
CA VAL A 92 -4.24 3.35 1.18
C VAL A 92 -3.69 4.55 1.94
N ASP A 93 -3.20 5.54 1.19
CA ASP A 93 -2.39 6.64 1.71
C ASP A 93 -3.21 7.88 2.08
N GLU A 94 -2.50 8.97 2.40
CA GLU A 94 -3.08 10.23 2.83
C GLU A 94 -3.76 11.07 1.74
N ARG A 95 -3.81 10.59 0.49
CA ARG A 95 -4.37 11.35 -0.63
C ARG A 95 -5.87 11.49 -0.54
N TYR A 96 -6.55 10.55 0.09
CA TYR A 96 -7.96 10.69 0.41
C TYR A 96 -8.14 11.76 1.49
N LYS A 97 -8.93 12.79 1.17
CA LYS A 97 -9.13 13.97 2.04
C LYS A 97 -10.44 13.92 2.84
N ARG A 98 -11.20 12.84 2.70
CA ARG A 98 -12.52 12.68 3.27
C ARG A 98 -12.61 11.38 4.04
N MET A 99 -13.10 11.43 5.28
CA MET A 99 -13.16 10.25 6.14
C MET A 99 -14.11 9.18 5.63
N GLU A 100 -15.19 9.56 4.95
CA GLU A 100 -16.17 8.61 4.42
C GLU A 100 -15.55 7.68 3.36
N ILE A 101 -14.56 8.16 2.61
CA ILE A 101 -13.87 7.32 1.63
C ILE A 101 -13.11 6.18 2.31
N PHE A 102 -12.46 6.46 3.44
CA PHE A 102 -11.79 5.41 4.22
C PHE A 102 -12.78 4.42 4.81
N VAL A 103 -13.95 4.90 5.27
CA VAL A 103 -15.04 4.02 5.75
C VAL A 103 -15.53 3.11 4.62
N ASP A 104 -15.77 3.67 3.43
CA ASP A 104 -16.21 2.91 2.26
C ASP A 104 -15.17 1.86 1.84
N LEU A 105 -13.89 2.24 1.81
CA LEU A 105 -12.78 1.34 1.50
C LEU A 105 -12.66 0.21 2.52
N LEU A 106 -12.76 0.48 3.82
CA LEU A 106 -12.74 -0.56 4.86
C LEU A 106 -13.98 -1.47 4.77
N ALA A 107 -15.14 -0.94 4.39
CA ALA A 107 -16.36 -1.72 4.22
C ALA A 107 -16.26 -2.78 3.11
N THR A 108 -15.35 -2.60 2.14
CA THR A 108 -15.05 -3.62 1.11
C THR A 108 -14.43 -4.88 1.69
N LYS A 109 -13.79 -4.79 2.87
CA LYS A 109 -13.02 -5.86 3.53
C LYS A 109 -11.82 -6.39 2.75
N VAL A 110 -11.43 -5.73 1.66
CA VAL A 110 -10.21 -6.07 0.91
C VAL A 110 -9.07 -5.09 1.19
N ILE A 111 -9.38 -3.90 1.70
CA ILE A 111 -8.38 -2.94 2.16
C ILE A 111 -8.16 -3.14 3.66
N ASP A 112 -6.93 -3.44 4.05
CA ASP A 112 -6.58 -3.77 5.43
C ASP A 112 -6.18 -2.53 6.24
N ILE A 113 -5.53 -1.56 5.59
CA ILE A 113 -4.86 -0.45 6.25
C ILE A 113 -5.24 0.87 5.57
N VAL A 114 -5.65 1.84 6.37
CA VAL A 114 -5.94 3.22 5.94
C VAL A 114 -5.01 4.19 6.67
N GLN A 115 -4.51 5.21 5.96
CA GLN A 115 -3.52 6.17 6.49
C GLN A 115 -4.01 7.63 6.31
N PRO A 116 -5.09 8.06 6.99
CA PRO A 116 -5.60 9.42 6.87
C PRO A 116 -4.57 10.47 7.34
N GLU A 117 -4.46 11.59 6.61
CA GLU A 117 -3.77 12.79 7.09
C GLU A 117 -4.68 13.52 8.09
N VAL A 118 -4.33 13.40 9.36
CA VAL A 118 -5.09 13.94 10.49
C VAL A 118 -5.23 15.45 10.44
N LEU A 119 -4.31 16.18 9.79
CA LEU A 119 -4.38 17.65 9.69
C LEU A 119 -5.28 18.14 8.54
N THR A 120 -5.90 17.25 7.76
CA THR A 120 -6.90 17.67 6.79
C THR A 120 -8.17 18.16 7.52
N PRO A 121 -8.83 19.23 7.05
CA PRO A 121 -9.97 19.82 7.75
C PRO A 121 -11.04 18.80 8.11
N ASP A 122 -11.34 17.87 7.19
CA ASP A 122 -12.35 16.83 7.39
C ASP A 122 -11.96 15.83 8.49
N CYS A 123 -10.71 15.34 8.49
CA CYS A 123 -10.22 14.43 9.52
C CYS A 123 -10.18 15.08 10.91
N LEU A 124 -9.89 16.38 11.01
CA LEU A 124 -9.92 17.12 12.27
C LEU A 124 -11.33 17.18 12.89
N TYR A 125 -12.37 17.37 12.06
CA TYR A 125 -13.75 17.36 12.56
C TYR A 125 -14.13 15.97 13.09
N TYR A 126 -13.86 14.91 12.32
CA TYR A 126 -14.14 13.54 12.75
C TYR A 126 -13.38 13.11 14.00
N GLN A 127 -12.14 13.57 14.19
CA GLN A 127 -11.36 13.23 15.39
C GLN A 127 -11.95 13.84 16.67
N LEU A 128 -12.60 15.01 16.58
CA LEU A 128 -13.26 15.64 17.73
C LEU A 128 -14.57 14.92 18.13
N ASP A 129 -15.16 14.16 17.20
CA ASP A 129 -16.43 13.45 17.41
C ASP A 129 -16.25 11.97 17.83
N ILE A 130 -15.01 11.44 17.89
CA ILE A 130 -14.74 10.11 18.45
C ILE A 130 -14.59 10.24 19.97
N PRO A 131 -15.53 9.72 20.79
CA PRO A 131 -15.40 9.76 22.24
C PRO A 131 -14.21 8.89 22.68
N PHE A 132 -13.31 9.47 23.48
CA PHE A 132 -12.22 8.77 24.18
C PHE A 132 -12.74 7.88 25.31
#